data_AF-A0A5J6XQE7-F1
#
_entry.id   AF-A0A5J6XQE7-F1
#
_cell.length_a   1.000
_cell.length_b   1.000
_cell.length_c   1.000
_cell.angle_alpha   90.00
_cell.angle_beta   90.00
_cell.angle_gamma   90.00
#
_symmetry.space_group_name_H-M   'P 1'
#
loop_
_entity.id
_entity.type
_entity.pdbx_description
1 polymer ?
#
loop_
_entity_poly.entity_id
_entity_poly.type
_entity_poly.pdbx_seq_one_letter_code
_entity_poly.pdbx_strand_id
1 'polypeptide(L)'
;MIGSPEINKVIRKSLSPILKENDFNKLNTRNNWRWIDQCIWVLKISTVGNYFSDVSGWPPMSIYVDLGIYYVFIPSEEEIKKGTNGELLPKEYQCHLREELNCNLDQSKYTRHLDNPAERNRTDMWWVEPDGSNIEEVMEDIGKTFTENGLNWYINNTDLETAFTNIENEHNGYNKYYKAKYFAEYLKRKEKLDKYNHLFEQEKKRMDS
;
A
#
# COMPACT_ATOMS: atom_id res chain seq x y z
N MET A 1 3.32 -10.14 26.59
CA MET A 1 3.61 -9.67 25.23
C MET A 1 2.43 -10.05 24.35
N ILE A 2 1.77 -9.09 23.70
CA ILE A 2 0.67 -9.35 22.80
C ILE A 2 1.18 -10.09 21.55
N GLY A 3 0.44 -11.09 21.09
CA GLY A 3 0.79 -11.89 19.92
C GLY A 3 0.01 -11.51 18.67
N SER A 4 0.43 -12.09 17.56
CA SER A 4 -0.28 -11.97 16.28
C SER A 4 -1.75 -12.42 16.35
N PRO A 5 -2.12 -13.53 17.05
CA PRO A 5 -3.53 -13.94 17.16
C PRO A 5 -4.44 -12.89 17.80
N GLU A 6 -3.98 -12.24 18.88
CA GLU A 6 -4.71 -11.21 19.61
C GLU A 6 -4.90 -9.97 18.73
N ILE A 7 -3.84 -9.50 18.07
CA ILE A 7 -3.93 -8.36 17.16
C ILE A 7 -4.85 -8.65 15.97
N ASN A 8 -4.75 -9.85 15.41
CA ASN A 8 -5.62 -10.30 14.33
C ASN A 8 -7.10 -10.30 14.74
N LYS A 9 -7.42 -10.54 16.02
CA LYS A 9 -8.80 -10.45 16.53
C LYS A 9 -9.29 -9.00 16.54
N VAL A 10 -8.46 -8.06 17.01
CA VAL A 10 -8.83 -6.63 17.05
C VAL A 10 -8.95 -6.06 15.64
N ILE A 11 -8.02 -6.36 14.73
CA ILE A 11 -8.10 -5.96 13.31
C ILE A 11 -9.43 -6.39 12.68
N ARG A 12 -9.83 -7.66 12.87
CA ARG A 12 -11.10 -8.15 12.31
C ARG A 12 -12.31 -7.45 12.90
N LYS A 13 -12.28 -7.15 14.20
CA LYS A 13 -13.38 -6.48 14.89
C LYS A 13 -13.53 -5.03 14.42
N SER A 14 -12.43 -4.30 14.29
CA SER A 14 -12.46 -2.86 14.04
C SER A 14 -12.42 -2.50 12.56
N LEU A 15 -11.54 -3.11 11.76
CA LEU A 15 -11.32 -2.70 10.37
C LEU A 15 -12.18 -3.46 9.37
N SER A 16 -12.50 -4.74 9.60
CA SER A 16 -13.29 -5.50 8.62
C SER A 16 -14.66 -4.90 8.32
N PRO A 17 -15.44 -4.35 9.29
CA PRO A 17 -16.67 -3.64 8.99
C PRO A 17 -16.46 -2.45 8.06
N ILE A 18 -15.48 -1.59 8.37
CA ILE A 18 -15.13 -0.40 7.57
C ILE A 18 -14.77 -0.79 6.13
N LEU A 19 -13.97 -1.85 5.96
CA LEU A 19 -13.58 -2.32 4.62
C LEU A 19 -14.79 -2.87 3.84
N LYS A 20 -15.71 -3.60 4.49
CA LYS A 20 -16.94 -4.10 3.85
C LYS A 20 -17.87 -2.96 3.41
N GLU A 21 -18.03 -1.95 4.26
CA GLU A 21 -18.84 -0.76 3.94
C GLU A 21 -18.28 0.00 2.72
N ASN A 22 -17.00 -0.20 2.41
CA ASN A 22 -16.31 0.37 1.25
C ASN A 22 -16.01 -0.68 0.15
N ASP A 23 -16.88 -1.69 0.02
CA ASP A 23 -16.92 -2.72 -1.03
C ASP A 23 -15.66 -3.61 -1.18
N PHE A 24 -14.80 -3.70 -0.16
CA PHE A 24 -13.78 -4.74 -0.15
C PHE A 24 -14.44 -6.11 -0.01
N ASN A 25 -14.44 -6.86 -1.12
CA ASN A 25 -15.21 -8.09 -1.25
C ASN A 25 -14.38 -9.36 -1.01
N LYS A 26 -13.05 -9.25 -0.89
CA LYS A 26 -12.19 -10.30 -0.32
C LYS A 26 -11.42 -9.75 0.85
N LEU A 27 -11.84 -10.12 2.05
CA LEU A 27 -11.15 -9.75 3.28
C LEU A 27 -10.38 -10.94 3.83
N ASN A 28 -9.08 -10.75 3.99
CA ASN A 28 -8.28 -11.53 4.91
C ASN A 28 -7.68 -10.57 5.92
N THR A 29 -7.48 -11.02 7.15
CA THR A 29 -7.01 -10.19 8.28
C THR A 29 -5.90 -9.18 7.94
N ARG A 30 -4.94 -9.56 7.10
CA ARG A 30 -3.76 -8.74 6.76
C ARG A 30 -3.69 -8.31 5.30
N ASN A 31 -4.54 -8.83 4.43
CA ASN A 31 -4.53 -8.52 3.00
C ASN A 31 -5.98 -8.48 2.54
N ASN A 32 -6.40 -7.37 1.95
CA ASN A 32 -7.79 -7.11 1.62
C ASN A 32 -7.85 -6.58 0.19
N TRP A 33 -8.84 -7.05 -0.57
CA TRP A 33 -8.99 -6.69 -1.97
C TRP A 33 -10.39 -6.17 -2.29
N ARG A 34 -10.42 -5.18 -3.17
CA ARG A 34 -11.60 -4.73 -3.91
C ARG A 34 -11.28 -4.74 -5.39
N TRP A 35 -12.08 -5.43 -6.19
CA TRP A 35 -12.01 -5.37 -7.64
C TRP A 35 -13.00 -4.33 -8.13
N ILE A 36 -12.55 -3.41 -8.98
CA ILE A 36 -13.35 -2.33 -9.54
C ILE A 36 -12.85 -2.01 -10.95
N ASP A 37 -13.68 -2.25 -11.95
CA ASP A 37 -13.35 -2.07 -13.38
C ASP A 37 -12.00 -2.71 -13.78
N GLN A 38 -11.01 -1.88 -14.12
CA GLN A 38 -9.67 -2.30 -14.52
C GLN A 38 -8.65 -2.25 -13.37
N CYS A 39 -9.13 -2.07 -12.14
CA CYS A 39 -8.32 -1.83 -10.96
C CYS A 39 -8.61 -2.89 -9.90
N ILE A 40 -7.57 -3.25 -9.16
CA ILE A 40 -7.67 -4.03 -7.94
C ILE A 40 -7.02 -3.22 -6.83
N TRP A 41 -7.82 -2.78 -5.87
CA TRP A 41 -7.34 -2.12 -4.66
C TRP A 41 -6.85 -3.18 -3.68
N VAL A 42 -5.72 -2.93 -3.03
CA VAL A 42 -5.05 -3.83 -2.10
C VAL A 42 -4.71 -3.07 -0.83
N LEU A 43 -5.38 -3.39 0.27
CA LEU A 43 -4.99 -2.90 1.60
C LEU A 43 -4.28 -4.01 2.36
N LYS A 44 -3.01 -3.77 2.69
CA LYS A 44 -2.16 -4.68 3.43
C LYS A 44 -1.84 -4.10 4.79
N ILE A 45 -2.08 -4.88 5.84
CA ILE A 45 -1.72 -4.54 7.22
C ILE A 45 -0.52 -5.40 7.58
N SER A 46 0.57 -4.77 7.98
CA SER A 46 1.80 -5.44 8.36
C SER A 46 2.14 -5.16 9.82
N THR A 47 3.06 -5.95 10.38
CA THR A 47 3.58 -5.75 11.73
C THR A 47 5.09 -5.73 11.70
N VAL A 48 5.68 -4.90 12.56
CA VAL A 48 7.09 -4.93 12.90
C VAL A 48 7.46 -6.31 13.43
N GLY A 49 8.46 -6.93 12.79
CA GLY A 49 9.10 -8.14 13.29
C GLY A 49 10.23 -7.84 14.27
N ASN A 50 10.70 -8.87 14.97
CA ASN A 50 11.74 -8.75 16.00
C ASN A 50 13.01 -8.07 15.49
N TYR A 51 13.51 -8.45 14.31
CA TYR A 51 14.73 -7.85 13.75
C TYR A 51 14.60 -6.34 13.55
N PHE A 52 13.48 -5.88 12.98
CA PHE A 52 13.26 -4.44 12.82
C PHE A 52 13.12 -3.75 14.17
N SER A 53 12.47 -4.41 15.14
CA SER A 53 12.36 -3.91 16.51
C SER A 53 13.73 -3.69 17.16
N ASP A 54 14.63 -4.67 17.04
CA ASP A 54 15.97 -4.63 17.63
C ASP A 54 16.81 -3.47 17.06
N VAL A 55 16.64 -3.13 15.78
CA VAL A 55 17.42 -2.08 15.10
C VAL A 55 16.79 -0.68 15.24
N SER A 56 15.47 -0.59 15.28
CA SER A 56 14.73 0.68 15.23
C SER A 56 14.24 1.17 16.60
N GLY A 57 14.11 0.25 17.56
CA GLY A 57 13.51 0.50 18.87
C GLY A 57 11.97 0.51 18.88
N TRP A 58 11.30 0.33 17.73
CA TRP A 58 9.85 0.14 17.70
C TRP A 58 9.47 -1.22 18.32
N PRO A 59 8.42 -1.32 19.13
CA PRO A 59 8.00 -2.61 19.67
C PRO A 59 7.64 -3.60 18.56
N PRO A 60 7.92 -4.89 18.75
CA PRO A 60 7.36 -5.93 17.90
C PRO A 60 5.84 -5.79 17.88
N MET A 61 5.25 -6.09 16.73
CA MET A 61 3.81 -5.93 16.50
C MET A 61 3.27 -4.50 16.34
N SER A 62 4.12 -3.47 16.40
CA SER A 62 3.76 -2.15 15.87
C SER A 62 3.33 -2.27 14.40
N ILE A 63 2.38 -1.46 13.97
CA ILE A 63 1.61 -1.69 12.73
C ILE A 63 1.94 -0.63 11.69
N TYR A 64 1.94 -1.03 10.42
CA TYR A 64 1.91 -0.12 9.29
C TYR A 64 0.93 -0.67 8.25
N VAL A 65 0.37 0.23 7.44
CA VAL A 65 -0.69 -0.09 6.49
C VAL A 65 -0.31 0.44 5.12
N ASP A 66 -0.14 -0.50 4.21
CA ASP A 66 0.21 -0.25 2.82
C ASP A 66 -1.06 -0.34 1.95
N LEU A 67 -1.20 0.61 1.03
CA LEU A 67 -2.22 0.66 0.00
C LEU A 67 -1.58 0.36 -1.36
N GLY A 68 -2.33 -0.28 -2.25
CA GLY A 68 -1.87 -0.57 -3.60
C GLY A 68 -2.98 -0.62 -4.61
N ILE A 69 -2.73 -0.10 -5.82
CA ILE A 69 -3.62 -0.27 -6.97
C ILE A 69 -2.90 -1.07 -8.05
N TYR A 70 -3.49 -2.19 -8.40
CA TYR A 70 -3.08 -3.03 -9.50
C TYR A 70 -4.01 -2.81 -10.71
N TYR A 71 -3.49 -2.20 -11.78
CA TYR A 71 -4.16 -2.11 -13.06
C TYR A 71 -4.03 -3.39 -13.88
N VAL A 72 -5.15 -4.01 -14.25
CA VAL A 72 -5.17 -5.33 -14.91
C VAL A 72 -4.69 -5.30 -16.36
N PHE A 73 -4.68 -4.13 -17.00
CA PHE A 73 -4.19 -3.96 -18.37
C PHE A 73 -2.67 -3.78 -18.45
N ILE A 74 -2.00 -3.57 -17.32
CA ILE A 74 -0.54 -3.56 -17.27
C ILE A 74 -0.07 -5.00 -17.05
N PRO A 75 0.74 -5.56 -17.96
CA PRO A 75 1.32 -6.88 -17.74
C PRO A 75 2.11 -6.93 -16.43
N SER A 76 2.02 -8.03 -15.70
CA SER A 76 2.86 -8.22 -14.52
C SER A 76 4.22 -8.79 -14.94
N GLU A 77 5.28 -8.30 -14.31
CA GLU A 77 6.62 -8.90 -14.44
C GLU A 77 6.76 -10.18 -13.59
N GLU A 78 5.87 -10.38 -12.61
CA GLU A 78 5.83 -11.55 -11.74
C GLU A 78 4.50 -12.31 -11.88
N GLU A 79 4.47 -13.55 -11.40
CA GLU A 79 3.21 -14.29 -11.33
C GLU A 79 2.31 -13.70 -10.24
N ILE A 80 1.11 -13.28 -10.63
CA ILE A 80 0.06 -12.88 -9.70
C ILE A 80 -0.74 -14.11 -9.29
N LYS A 81 -0.77 -14.38 -7.97
CA LYS A 81 -1.57 -15.47 -7.41
C LYS A 81 -3.04 -15.32 -7.82
N LYS A 82 -3.65 -16.43 -8.22
CA LYS A 82 -5.10 -16.52 -8.46
C LYS A 82 -5.83 -17.10 -7.25
N GLY A 83 -6.98 -16.52 -6.94
CA GLY A 83 -7.92 -17.04 -5.96
C GLY A 83 -8.70 -18.24 -6.47
N THR A 84 -9.61 -18.74 -5.65
CA THR A 84 -10.38 -19.96 -5.96
C THR A 84 -11.35 -19.76 -7.12
N ASN A 85 -11.78 -18.52 -7.39
CA ASN A 85 -12.69 -18.20 -8.49
C ASN A 85 -11.92 -17.63 -9.69
N GLY A 86 -10.58 -17.77 -9.71
CA GLY A 86 -9.72 -17.24 -10.76
C GLY A 86 -9.42 -15.74 -10.64
N GLU A 87 -9.89 -15.07 -9.58
CA GLU A 87 -9.62 -13.66 -9.34
C GLU A 87 -8.14 -13.41 -9.04
N LEU A 88 -7.57 -12.32 -9.56
CA LEU A 88 -6.19 -11.96 -9.26
C LEU A 88 -6.09 -11.44 -7.82
N LEU A 89 -5.10 -11.94 -7.07
CA LEU A 89 -4.79 -11.56 -5.69
C LEU A 89 -3.38 -10.94 -5.64
N PRO A 90 -3.17 -9.77 -6.27
CA PRO A 90 -1.87 -9.09 -6.22
C PRO A 90 -1.53 -8.76 -4.77
N LYS A 91 -0.25 -8.92 -4.43
CA LYS A 91 0.28 -8.35 -3.18
C LYS A 91 0.55 -6.87 -3.40
N GLU A 92 0.59 -6.11 -2.31
CA GLU A 92 0.77 -4.66 -2.40
C GLU A 92 2.09 -4.27 -3.13
N TYR A 93 3.20 -4.98 -2.90
CA TYR A 93 4.46 -4.72 -3.60
C TYR A 93 4.40 -5.01 -5.12
N GLN A 94 3.39 -5.74 -5.58
CA GLN A 94 3.14 -6.02 -7.00
C GLN A 94 2.21 -4.97 -7.63
N CYS A 95 1.70 -4.03 -6.84
CA CYS A 95 0.83 -2.96 -7.33
C CYS A 95 1.63 -1.88 -8.05
N HIS A 96 0.98 -1.23 -9.02
CA HIS A 96 1.59 -0.24 -9.89
C HIS A 96 1.65 1.14 -9.24
N LEU A 97 0.64 1.47 -8.45
CA LEU A 97 0.66 2.59 -7.52
C LEU A 97 0.57 2.04 -6.10
N ARG A 98 1.32 2.66 -5.20
CA ARG A 98 1.47 2.26 -3.80
C ARG A 98 1.50 3.52 -2.95
N GLU A 99 0.95 3.43 -1.75
CA GLU A 99 0.88 4.52 -0.78
C GLU A 99 0.89 3.94 0.63
N GLU A 100 1.40 4.67 1.60
CA GLU A 100 1.36 4.27 3.01
C GLU A 100 0.39 5.17 3.79
N LEU A 101 -0.41 4.57 4.67
CA LEU A 101 -1.25 5.38 5.56
C LEU A 101 -0.39 6.02 6.65
N ASN A 102 -0.69 7.27 6.96
CA ASN A 102 -0.04 7.99 8.05
C ASN A 102 -0.86 7.95 9.35
N CYS A 103 -0.18 7.63 10.44
CA CYS A 103 -0.63 7.75 11.81
C CYS A 103 -0.89 9.22 12.17
N ASN A 104 -2.07 9.48 12.74
CA ASN A 104 -2.46 10.79 13.22
C ASN A 104 -2.38 10.92 14.75
N LEU A 105 -2.00 9.85 15.45
CA LEU A 105 -1.81 9.87 16.90
C LEU A 105 -0.54 10.62 17.29
N ASP A 106 -0.59 11.34 18.42
CA ASP A 106 0.63 11.85 19.05
C ASP A 106 1.37 10.70 19.75
N GLN A 107 2.39 10.20 19.07
CA GLN A 107 3.24 9.10 19.55
C GLN A 107 4.55 9.60 20.18
N SER A 108 4.71 10.92 20.35
CA SER A 108 5.95 11.53 20.81
C SER A 108 6.40 11.01 22.18
N LYS A 109 5.46 10.65 23.06
CA LYS A 109 5.76 10.04 24.36
C LYS A 109 6.50 8.70 24.23
N TYR A 110 6.28 7.97 23.13
CA TYR A 110 6.96 6.71 22.83
C TYR A 110 8.23 6.95 22.01
N THR A 111 8.13 7.73 20.93
CA THR A 111 9.18 7.81 19.92
C THR A 111 10.32 8.75 20.31
N ARG A 112 10.11 9.77 21.15
CA ARG A 112 11.16 10.78 21.48
C ARG A 112 12.46 10.20 22.06
N HIS A 113 12.39 8.99 22.61
CA HIS A 113 13.51 8.29 23.24
C HIS A 113 14.28 7.39 22.26
N LEU A 114 13.82 7.24 21.01
CA LEU A 114 14.52 6.44 20.01
C LEU A 114 15.82 7.13 19.57
N ASP A 115 16.90 6.36 19.50
CA ASP A 115 18.23 6.87 19.17
C ASP A 115 18.26 7.48 17.75
N ASN A 116 17.63 6.80 16.79
CA ASN A 116 17.60 7.22 15.40
C ASN A 116 16.60 8.40 15.18
N PRO A 117 17.06 9.60 14.80
CA PRO A 117 16.16 10.73 14.51
C PRO A 117 15.15 10.45 13.40
N ALA A 118 15.46 9.58 12.43
CA ALA A 118 14.52 9.21 11.39
C ALA A 118 13.33 8.46 11.99
N GLU A 119 13.57 7.49 12.87
CA GLU A 119 12.52 6.72 13.55
C GLU A 119 11.65 7.59 14.46
N ARG A 120 12.23 8.63 15.09
CA ARG A 120 11.49 9.58 15.94
C ARG A 120 10.39 10.34 15.20
N ASN A 121 10.61 10.60 13.92
CA ASN A 121 9.77 11.44 13.08
C ASN A 121 8.87 10.64 12.14
N ARG A 122 8.87 9.30 12.21
CA ARG A 122 8.03 8.47 11.35
C ARG A 122 6.55 8.67 11.66
N THR A 123 5.79 8.82 10.60
CA THR A 123 4.33 8.93 10.63
C THR A 123 3.65 7.74 9.98
N ASP A 124 4.38 6.86 9.30
CA ASP A 124 3.85 5.72 8.56
C ASP A 124 3.59 4.47 9.44
N MET A 125 3.81 4.59 10.75
CA MET A 125 3.72 3.48 11.70
C MET A 125 2.94 3.85 12.96
N TRP A 126 2.19 2.88 13.49
CA TRP A 126 1.50 2.93 14.77
C TRP A 126 2.22 2.06 15.80
N TRP A 127 2.64 2.70 16.89
CA TRP A 127 3.23 2.09 18.07
C TRP A 127 2.19 1.22 18.75
N VAL A 128 2.49 -0.05 18.91
CA VAL A 128 1.68 -0.96 19.72
C VAL A 128 2.49 -1.32 20.94
N GLU A 129 1.96 -1.03 22.12
CA GLU A 129 2.64 -1.36 23.37
C GLU A 129 2.86 -2.88 23.47
N PRO A 130 3.95 -3.34 24.13
CA PRO A 130 4.23 -4.76 24.23
C PRO A 130 3.11 -5.59 24.88
N ASP A 131 2.29 -4.99 25.74
CA ASP A 131 1.11 -5.64 26.35
C ASP A 131 -0.17 -5.49 25.51
N GLY A 132 -0.13 -4.69 24.44
CA GLY A 132 -1.25 -4.39 23.55
C GLY A 132 -2.28 -3.43 24.14
N SER A 133 -1.98 -2.73 25.22
CA SER A 133 -2.93 -1.87 25.95
C SER A 133 -3.53 -0.73 25.11
N ASN A 134 -2.90 -0.35 24.01
CA ASN A 134 -3.36 0.70 23.10
C ASN A 134 -3.84 0.19 21.73
N ILE A 135 -4.03 -1.12 21.53
CA ILE A 135 -4.34 -1.67 20.21
C ILE A 135 -5.70 -1.21 19.67
N GLU A 136 -6.70 -1.02 20.53
CA GLU A 136 -8.01 -0.51 20.12
C GLU A 136 -7.92 0.92 19.56
N GLU A 137 -7.18 1.81 20.24
CA GLU A 137 -6.93 3.20 19.79
C GLU A 137 -6.19 3.22 18.45
N VAL A 138 -5.17 2.37 18.30
CA VAL A 138 -4.42 2.22 17.05
C VAL A 138 -5.32 1.77 15.91
N MET A 139 -6.22 0.80 16.15
CA MET A 139 -7.16 0.34 15.11
C MET A 139 -8.21 1.38 14.74
N GLU A 140 -8.66 2.19 15.72
CA GLU A 140 -9.58 3.29 15.49
C GLU A 140 -8.94 4.36 14.59
N ASP A 141 -7.69 4.75 14.89
CA ASP A 141 -6.96 5.73 14.08
C ASP A 141 -6.69 5.22 12.67
N ILE A 142 -6.27 3.95 12.50
CA ILE A 142 -6.12 3.35 11.17
C ILE A 142 -7.45 3.39 10.39
N GLY A 143 -8.57 3.06 11.04
CA GLY A 143 -9.89 3.10 10.41
C GLY A 143 -10.27 4.50 9.96
N LYS A 144 -9.98 5.51 10.79
CA LYS A 144 -10.19 6.92 10.48
C LYS A 144 -9.31 7.38 9.33
N THR A 145 -7.99 7.18 9.40
CA THR A 145 -7.04 7.56 8.35
C THR A 145 -7.36 6.88 7.03
N PHE A 146 -7.73 5.59 7.06
CA PHE A 146 -8.18 4.90 5.86
C PHE A 146 -9.42 5.57 5.25
N THR A 147 -10.40 5.92 6.07
CA THR A 147 -11.65 6.54 5.58
C THR A 147 -11.42 7.96 5.05
N GLU A 148 -10.61 8.76 5.74
CA GLU A 148 -10.37 10.17 5.38
C GLU A 148 -9.39 10.32 4.22
N ASN A 149 -8.32 9.52 4.19
CA ASN A 149 -7.21 9.67 3.25
C ASN A 149 -7.11 8.50 2.27
N GLY A 150 -7.12 7.27 2.79
CA GLY A 150 -6.90 6.06 1.98
C GLY A 150 -7.95 5.85 0.89
N LEU A 151 -9.23 6.01 1.23
CA LEU A 151 -10.34 5.90 0.27
C LEU A 151 -10.24 6.97 -0.82
N ASN A 152 -9.95 8.21 -0.46
CA ASN A 152 -9.80 9.30 -1.43
C ASN A 152 -8.63 9.02 -2.39
N TRP A 153 -7.51 8.52 -1.86
CA TRP A 153 -6.39 8.10 -2.70
C TRP A 153 -6.78 6.99 -3.69
N TYR A 154 -7.52 5.98 -3.23
CA TYR A 154 -8.02 4.91 -4.09
C TYR A 154 -8.96 5.41 -5.20
N ILE A 155 -9.92 6.25 -4.83
CA ILE A 155 -10.91 6.80 -5.76
C ILE A 155 -10.22 7.66 -6.83
N ASN A 156 -9.35 8.58 -6.41
CA ASN A 156 -8.62 9.46 -7.32
C ASN A 156 -7.75 8.68 -8.31
N ASN A 157 -7.12 7.60 -7.86
CA ASN A 157 -6.27 6.79 -8.72
C ASN A 157 -7.01 5.64 -9.43
N THR A 158 -8.33 5.53 -9.25
CA THR A 158 -9.16 4.66 -10.11
C THR A 158 -9.54 5.36 -11.41
N ASP A 159 -9.63 6.69 -11.39
CA ASP A 159 -9.67 7.50 -12.60
C ASP A 159 -8.34 7.38 -13.36
N LEU A 160 -8.39 6.76 -14.54
CA LEU A 160 -7.18 6.39 -15.28
C LEU A 160 -6.39 7.60 -15.81
N GLU A 161 -7.05 8.74 -16.06
CA GLU A 161 -6.36 9.97 -16.49
C GLU A 161 -5.59 10.60 -15.33
N THR A 162 -6.21 10.63 -14.14
CA THR A 162 -5.56 11.07 -12.90
C THR A 162 -4.40 10.16 -12.53
N ALA A 163 -4.62 8.83 -12.55
CA ALA A 163 -3.57 7.84 -12.30
C ALA A 163 -2.41 7.98 -13.29
N PHE A 164 -2.72 8.17 -14.59
CA PHE A 164 -1.67 8.36 -15.61
C PHE A 164 -0.87 9.63 -15.33
N THR A 165 -1.54 10.73 -15.01
CA THR A 165 -0.88 12.00 -14.64
C THR A 165 0.03 11.82 -13.42
N ASN A 166 -0.42 11.09 -12.40
CA ASN A 166 0.40 10.78 -11.23
C ASN A 166 1.66 9.97 -11.59
N ILE A 167 1.50 8.94 -12.44
CA ILE A 167 2.64 8.17 -12.96
C ILE A 167 3.61 9.05 -13.75
N GLU A 168 3.11 9.98 -14.56
CA GLU A 168 3.95 10.92 -15.30
C GLU A 168 4.75 11.87 -14.39
N ASN A 169 4.30 12.10 -13.16
CA ASN A 169 4.97 12.93 -12.16
C ASN A 169 5.95 12.14 -11.26
N GLU A 170 5.97 10.81 -11.32
CA GLU A 170 6.95 10.00 -10.60
C GLU A 170 8.40 10.31 -11.04
N HIS A 171 9.39 9.89 -10.25
CA HIS A 171 10.78 9.97 -10.65
C HIS A 171 11.03 9.14 -11.92
N ASN A 172 11.83 9.72 -12.82
CA ASN A 172 12.20 9.06 -14.07
C ASN A 172 12.97 7.77 -13.82
N GLY A 173 12.56 6.70 -14.48
CA GLY A 173 13.19 5.39 -14.38
C GLY A 173 12.37 4.30 -15.04
N TYR A 174 12.92 3.09 -15.04
CA TYR A 174 12.34 1.91 -15.67
C TYR A 174 10.87 1.70 -15.29
N ASN A 175 10.56 1.64 -13.99
CA ASN A 175 9.19 1.37 -13.49
C ASN A 175 8.17 2.42 -13.95
N LYS A 176 8.55 3.70 -13.94
CA LYS A 176 7.69 4.79 -14.42
C LYS A 176 7.36 4.59 -15.89
N TYR A 177 8.36 4.41 -16.73
CA TYR A 177 8.15 4.31 -18.17
C TYR A 177 7.44 3.01 -18.57
N TYR A 178 7.68 1.92 -17.84
CA TYR A 178 6.93 0.68 -17.97
C TYR A 178 5.43 0.90 -17.75
N LYS A 179 5.05 1.54 -16.63
CA LYS A 179 3.63 1.85 -16.37
C LYS A 179 3.07 2.82 -17.39
N ALA A 180 3.80 3.90 -17.68
CA ALA A 180 3.35 4.99 -18.54
C ALA A 180 3.06 4.55 -19.97
N LYS A 181 3.84 3.62 -20.56
CA LYS A 181 3.56 3.11 -21.91
C LYS A 181 2.24 2.33 -21.96
N TYR A 182 1.94 1.50 -20.97
CA TYR A 182 0.70 0.71 -20.96
C TYR A 182 -0.52 1.57 -20.66
N PHE A 183 -0.39 2.61 -19.82
CA PHE A 183 -1.42 3.63 -19.69
C PHE A 183 -1.68 4.38 -21.00
N ALA A 184 -0.62 4.81 -21.69
CA ALA A 184 -0.76 5.49 -22.98
C ALA A 184 -1.43 4.60 -24.03
N GLU A 185 -1.07 3.32 -24.08
CA GLU A 185 -1.69 2.33 -24.95
C GLU A 185 -3.18 2.16 -24.63
N TYR A 186 -3.51 1.90 -23.35
CA TYR A 186 -4.88 1.68 -22.90
C TYR A 186 -5.78 2.90 -23.15
N LEU A 187 -5.29 4.11 -22.89
CA LEU A 187 -5.98 5.38 -23.13
C LEU A 187 -5.90 5.86 -24.58
N LYS A 188 -5.30 5.08 -25.49
CA LYS A 188 -5.17 5.38 -26.92
C LYS A 188 -4.47 6.72 -27.21
N ARG A 189 -3.43 7.05 -26.42
CA ARG A 189 -2.61 8.26 -26.53
C ARG A 189 -1.35 7.98 -27.35
N LYS A 190 -1.49 7.95 -28.68
CA LYS A 190 -0.40 7.56 -29.60
C LYS A 190 0.92 8.30 -29.36
N GLU A 191 0.90 9.62 -29.27
CA GLU A 191 2.13 10.41 -29.06
C GLU A 191 2.82 10.08 -27.73
N LYS A 192 2.05 9.88 -26.66
CA LYS A 192 2.59 9.47 -25.36
C LYS A 192 3.12 8.04 -25.40
N LEU A 193 2.45 7.14 -26.12
CA LEU A 193 2.89 5.75 -26.29
C LEU A 193 4.26 5.70 -26.97
N ASP A 194 4.42 6.42 -28.09
CA ASP A 194 5.69 6.48 -28.82
C ASP A 194 6.82 7.04 -27.93
N LYS A 195 6.53 8.11 -27.17
CA LYS A 195 7.45 8.70 -26.20
C LYS A 195 7.86 7.69 -25.11
N TYR A 196 6.91 7.04 -24.46
CA TYR A 196 7.21 6.16 -23.33
C TYR A 196 7.83 4.84 -23.75
N ASN A 197 7.52 4.32 -24.95
CA ASN A 197 8.27 3.20 -25.54
C ASN A 197 9.74 3.56 -25.73
N HIS A 198 10.03 4.74 -26.28
CA HIS A 198 11.40 5.20 -26.48
C HIS A 198 12.17 5.32 -25.16
N LEU A 199 11.58 5.98 -24.16
CA LEU A 199 12.19 6.17 -22.84
C LEU A 199 12.38 4.85 -22.08
N PHE A 200 11.42 3.93 -22.19
CA PHE A 200 11.50 2.60 -21.60
C PHE A 200 12.69 1.80 -22.16
N GLU A 201 12.84 1.77 -23.49
CA GLU A 201 13.96 1.05 -24.12
C GLU A 201 15.33 1.66 -23.80
N GLN A 202 15.41 2.98 -23.60
CA GLN A 202 16.63 3.64 -23.14
C GLN A 202 17.01 3.20 -21.72
N GLU A 203 16.06 3.21 -20.79
CA GLU A 203 16.31 2.77 -19.41
C GLU A 203 16.67 1.29 -19.33
N LYS A 204 16.01 0.44 -20.12
CA LYS A 204 16.32 -0.99 -20.19
C LYS A 204 17.78 -1.22 -20.61
N LYS A 205 18.25 -0.54 -21.67
CA LYS A 205 19.65 -0.63 -22.12
C LYS A 205 20.65 -0.14 -21.06
N ARG A 206 20.29 0.87 -20.28
CA ARG A 206 21.12 1.41 -19.18
C ARG A 206 21.28 0.42 -18.03
N MET A 207 20.28 -0.44 -17.80
CA MET A 207 20.32 -1.47 -16.76
C MET A 207 21.11 -2.71 -17.18
N ASP A 208 21.13 -3.01 -18.48
CA ASP A 208 21.86 -4.15 -19.06
C ASP A 208 23.36 -3.88 -19.30
N SER A 209 23.81 -2.62 -19.16
CA SER A 209 25.19 -2.16 -19.36
C SER A 209 25.98 -2.05 -18.06
#